data_AF-A0A972QJM7-F1
#
_entry.id   AF-A0A972QJM7-F1
#
_cell.length_a   1.000
_cell.length_b   1.000
_cell.length_c   1.000
_cell.angle_alpha   90.00
_cell.angle_beta   90.00
_cell.angle_gamma   90.00
#
_symmetry.space_group_name_H-M   'P 1'
#
loop_
_entity.id
_entity.type
_entity.pdbx_description
1 polymer ?
#
loop_
_entity_poly.entity_id
_entity_poly.type
_entity_poly.pdbx_seq_one_letter_code
_entity_poly.pdbx_strand_id
1 'polypeptide(L)' 'MEYKIEKKPAPGRDEVEVLGDTFEEGKPEGEDVGKWRQKLGSREDKLKYLQNGERYWFSEEWFGSEKRKTPA' A
#
# COMPACT_ATOMS: atom_id res chain seq x y z
N MET A 1 -28.62 -16.40 -4.58
CA MET A 1 -28.04 -15.11 -4.17
C MET A 1 -28.89 -14.03 -4.80
N GLU A 2 -29.47 -13.14 -4.00
CA GLU A 2 -30.09 -11.93 -4.53
C GLU A 2 -28.97 -10.96 -4.91
N TYR A 3 -28.93 -10.58 -6.19
CA TYR A 3 -27.93 -9.66 -6.71
C TYR A 3 -28.50 -8.23 -6.67
N LYS A 4 -27.71 -7.28 -6.17
CA LYS A 4 -28.06 -5.85 -6.26
C LYS A 4 -27.92 -5.42 -7.72
N ILE A 5 -28.98 -4.88 -8.32
CA ILE A 5 -28.97 -4.36 -9.68
C ILE A 5 -29.14 -2.83 -9.61
N GLU A 6 -28.25 -2.09 -10.26
CA GLU A 6 -28.27 -0.63 -10.33
C GLU A 6 -28.58 -0.19 -11.77
N LYS A 7 -29.35 0.88 -11.96
CA LYS A 7 -29.57 1.47 -13.29
C LYS A 7 -28.58 2.60 -13.51
N LYS A 8 -27.88 2.56 -14.65
CA LYS A 8 -26.93 3.62 -15.04
C LYS A 8 -27.19 4.03 -16.50
N PRO A 9 -27.01 5.33 -16.82
CA PRO A 9 -27.11 5.78 -18.20
C PRO A 9 -25.96 5.21 -19.03
N ALA A 10 -26.23 4.83 -20.28
CA ALA A 10 -25.22 4.28 -21.18
C ALA A 10 -25.20 5.03 -22.52
N PRO A 11 -24.04 5.19 -23.16
CA PRO A 11 -23.99 5.79 -24.50
C PRO A 11 -24.85 4.98 -25.49
N GLY A 12 -25.85 5.61 -26.10
CA GLY A 12 -26.73 4.98 -27.09
C GLY A 12 -27.91 4.18 -26.54
N ARG A 13 -28.15 4.19 -25.22
CA ARG A 13 -29.35 3.64 -24.55
C ARG A 13 -29.70 4.50 -23.33
N ASP A 14 -30.97 4.86 -23.12
CA ASP A 14 -31.35 5.77 -22.04
C ASP A 14 -30.88 5.28 -20.65
N GLU A 15 -31.16 4.02 -20.29
CA GLU A 15 -30.65 3.37 -19.07
C GLU A 15 -30.36 1.88 -19.30
N VAL A 16 -29.35 1.35 -18.61
CA VAL A 16 -29.05 -0.08 -18.55
C VAL A 16 -28.95 -0.56 -17.10
N GLU A 17 -29.43 -1.77 -16.88
CA GLU A 17 -29.31 -2.48 -15.60
C GLU A 17 -27.92 -3.13 -15.51
N VAL A 18 -27.16 -2.75 -14.49
CA VAL A 18 -25.81 -3.24 -14.21
C VAL A 18 -25.79 -3.93 -12.86
N LEU A 19 -24.99 -5.00 -12.78
CA LEU A 19 -24.73 -5.68 -11.53
C LEU A 19 -23.99 -4.73 -10.59
N GLY A 20 -24.57 -4.48 -9.42
CA GLY A 20 -23.96 -3.71 -8.34
C GLY A 20 -22.89 -4.52 -7.60
N ASP A 21 -22.36 -3.95 -6.52
CA ASP A 21 -21.27 -4.57 -5.77
C ASP A 21 -21.68 -5.95 -5.24
N THR A 22 -20.89 -6.97 -5.57
CA THR A 22 -21.04 -8.35 -5.05
C THR A 22 -20.12 -8.64 -3.87
N PHE A 23 -19.44 -7.61 -3.36
CA PHE A 23 -18.50 -7.68 -2.25
C PHE A 23 -18.93 -6.68 -1.19
N GLU A 24 -18.60 -6.97 0.06
CA GLU A 24 -18.79 -6.02 1.15
C GLU A 24 -17.75 -4.89 1.04
N GLU A 25 -18.16 -3.65 1.30
CA GLU A 25 -17.27 -2.50 1.27
C GLU A 25 -16.18 -2.66 2.33
N GLY A 26 -14.95 -2.91 1.89
CA GLY A 26 -13.81 -3.10 2.78
C GLY A 26 -13.30 -1.77 3.32
N LYS A 27 -13.98 -1.20 4.31
CA LYS A 27 -13.47 -0.04 5.03
C LYS A 27 -12.75 -0.51 6.30
N PRO A 28 -11.42 -0.31 6.42
CA PRO A 28 -10.75 -0.57 7.69
C PRO A 28 -11.30 0.40 8.74
N GLU A 29 -12.05 -0.13 9.70
CA GLU A 29 -12.60 0.64 10.81
C GLU A 29 -11.58 0.72 11.95
N GLY A 30 -11.18 1.94 12.31
CA GLY A 30 -10.23 2.23 13.39
C GLY A 30 -9.06 3.07 12.92
N GLU A 31 -8.68 4.08 13.71
CA GLU A 31 -7.61 5.05 13.40
C GLU A 31 -6.27 4.37 13.07
N ASP A 32 -6.12 3.16 13.58
CA ASP A 32 -4.90 2.38 13.59
C ASP A 32 -4.84 1.33 12.48
N VAL A 33 -5.99 0.98 11.90
CA VAL A 33 -6.10 -0.06 10.88
C VAL A 33 -5.54 0.49 9.55
N GLY A 34 -4.37 -0.01 9.18
CA GLY A 34 -3.60 0.45 8.01
C GLY A 34 -2.27 1.13 8.37
N LYS A 35 -2.03 1.46 9.65
CA LYS A 35 -0.72 1.96 10.10
C LYS A 35 0.30 0.81 10.10
N TRP A 36 1.24 0.82 9.16
CA TRP A 36 2.30 -0.19 9.05
C TRP A 36 3.12 -0.37 10.34
N ARG A 37 3.22 0.68 11.18
CA ARG A 37 3.93 0.66 12.46
C ARG A 37 3.41 -0.40 13.43
N GLN A 38 2.14 -0.79 13.33
CA GLN A 38 1.57 -1.84 14.15
C GLN A 38 2.05 -3.25 13.77
N LYS A 39 2.53 -3.41 12.53
CA LYS A 39 3.11 -4.68 12.06
C LYS A 39 4.51 -4.92 12.62
N LEU A 40 5.12 -3.90 13.25
CA LEU A 40 6.40 -4.01 13.92
C LEU A 40 6.18 -4.22 15.41
N GLY A 41 6.23 -5.50 15.82
CA GLY A 41 5.90 -5.92 17.17
C GLY A 41 6.89 -5.44 18.22
N SER A 42 8.20 -5.54 17.95
CA SER A 42 9.24 -5.18 18.90
C SER A 42 9.90 -3.83 18.60
N ARG A 43 10.59 -3.27 19.61
CA ARG A 43 11.43 -2.08 19.43
C ARG A 43 12.59 -2.37 18.46
N GLU A 44 13.16 -3.57 18.51
CA GLU A 44 14.21 -3.98 17.57
C GLU A 44 13.72 -3.99 16.13
N ASP A 45 12.50 -4.46 15.86
CA ASP A 45 11.94 -4.44 14.49
C ASP A 45 11.78 -3.02 13.96
N LYS A 46 11.39 -2.09 14.84
CA LYS A 46 11.30 -0.66 14.51
C LYS A 46 12.68 -0.06 14.21
N LEU A 47 13.69 -0.40 15.00
CA LEU A 47 15.06 0.05 14.77
C LEU A 47 15.63 -0.53 13.47
N LYS A 48 15.41 -1.82 13.20
CA LYS A 48 15.83 -2.47 11.95
C LYS A 48 15.16 -1.83 10.73
N TYR A 49 13.86 -1.54 10.80
CA TYR A 49 13.17 -0.84 9.72
C TYR A 49 13.80 0.53 9.42
N LEU A 50 14.07 1.33 10.47
CA LEU A 50 14.71 2.63 10.32
C LEU A 50 16.12 2.51 9.75
N GLN A 51 16.95 1.61 10.28
CA GLN A 51 18.31 1.38 9.79
C GLN A 51 18.33 0.94 8.31
N ASN A 52 17.37 0.11 7.89
CA ASN A 52 17.22 -0.28 6.49
C ASN A 52 16.74 0.88 5.60
N GLY A 53 15.83 1.73 6.08
CA GLY A 53 15.36 2.90 5.34
C GLY A 53 16.42 4.01 5.24
N GLU A 54 17.23 4.16 6.29
CA GLU A 54 18.32 5.12 6.39
C GLU A 54 19.67 4.47 6.04
N ARG A 55 19.65 3.47 5.14
CA ARG A 55 20.84 2.73 4.71
C ARG A 55 21.98 3.66 4.25
N TYR A 56 21.66 4.79 3.64
CA TYR A 56 22.64 5.79 3.24
C TYR A 56 23.48 6.33 4.42
N TRP A 57 22.88 6.42 5.62
CA TRP A 57 23.53 6.96 6.82
C TRP A 57 24.16 5.89 7.70
N PHE A 58 23.61 4.67 7.72
CA PHE A 58 24.02 3.60 8.65
C PHE A 58 24.73 2.41 8.01
N SER A 59 24.71 2.28 6.69
CA SER A 59 25.38 1.15 6.04
C SER A 59 26.86 1.43 5.91
N GLU A 60 27.71 0.52 6.38
CA GLU A 60 29.15 0.55 6.08
C GLU A 60 29.48 -0.10 4.73
N GLU A 61 28.48 -0.70 4.08
CA GLU A 61 28.60 -1.41 2.80
C GLU A 61 27.70 -0.79 1.72
N TRP A 62 28.31 0.01 0.85
CA TRP A 62 27.67 0.59 -0.32
C TRP A 62 27.76 -0.37 -1.52
N PHE A 63 26.63 -0.56 -2.21
CA PHE A 63 26.53 -1.38 -3.41
C PHE A 63 26.07 -0.49 -4.56
N GLY A 64 26.87 -0.39 -5.63
CA GLY A 64 26.55 0.40 -6.82
C GLY A 64 27.66 1.36 -7.25
N SER A 65 27.30 2.37 -8.05
CA SER A 65 28.21 3.38 -8.62
C SER A 65 28.79 4.36 -7.60
N GLU A 66 28.46 4.20 -6.31
CA GLU A 66 29.08 4.89 -5.17
C GLU A 66 30.40 4.23 -4.74
N LYS A 67 30.63 2.96 -5.13
CA LYS A 67 31.91 2.28 -4.98
C LYS A 67 32.89 2.68 -6.09
N ARG A 68 33.02 3.98 -6.36
CA ARG A 68 33.95 4.50 -7.38
C ARG A 68 35.37 4.27 -6.90
N LYS A 69 36.20 3.65 -7.75
CA LYS A 69 37.65 3.52 -7.49
C LYS A 69 38.39 4.86 -7.53
N THR A 70 37.76 5.89 -8.10
CA THR A 70 38.33 7.24 -8.21
C THR A 70 37.26 8.24 -7.75
N PRO A 71 37.48 8.95 -6.63
CA PRO A 71 36.64 10.08 -6.26
C PRO A 71 36.83 11.22 -7.27
N ALA A 72 35.76 11.99 -7.51
CA ALA A 72 35.80 13.19 -8.35
C ALA A 72 36.41 14.38 -7.61
#